data_AF-A0A9R1NE59-F1
#
_entry.id   AF-A0A9R1NE59-F1
#
_cell.length_a   1.000
_cell.length_b   1.000
_cell.length_c   1.000
_cell.angle_alpha   90.00
_cell.angle_beta   90.00
_cell.angle_gamma   90.00
#
_symmetry.space_group_name_H-M   'P 1'
#
loop_
_entity.id
_entity.type
_entity.pdbx_description
1 polymer ?
#
loop_
_entity_poly.entity_id
_entity_poly.type
_entity_poly.pdbx_seq_one_letter_code
_entity_poly.pdbx_strand_id
1 'polypeptide(L)' 'MPGMKPSASTMFTSVTTLSLNVRLGVHDEAKMVATFLKCFPNVSCLHIR' A
#
# COMPACT_ATOMS: atom_id res chain seq x y z
N MET A 1 -7.51 20.33 6.69
CA MET A 1 -6.06 20.43 6.39
C MET A 1 -5.82 19.91 4.98
N PRO A 2 -5.70 20.77 3.96
CA PRO A 2 -5.51 20.33 2.58
C PRO A 2 -4.05 19.93 2.34
N GLY A 3 -3.84 18.72 1.80
CA GLY A 3 -2.64 18.39 1.02
C GLY A 3 -1.37 18.04 1.80
N MET A 4 -1.42 17.03 2.68
CA MET A 4 -0.18 16.35 3.06
C MET A 4 0.30 15.52 1.85
N LYS A 5 1.23 16.09 1.08
CA LYS A 5 1.94 15.36 0.03
C LYS A 5 2.73 14.25 0.75
N PRO A 6 2.55 12.97 0.42
CA PRO A 6 3.34 11.92 1.06
C PRO A 6 4.82 12.19 0.75
N SER A 7 5.58 12.61 1.75
CA SER A 7 7.01 12.85 1.60
C SER A 7 7.72 11.50 1.50
N ALA A 8 8.86 11.46 0.82
CA ALA A 8 9.71 10.29 0.78
C ALA A 8 10.11 9.79 2.18
N SER A 9 10.07 10.67 3.20
CA SER A 9 10.30 10.33 4.61
C SER A 9 9.11 9.62 5.30
N THR A 10 7.91 9.68 4.73
CA THR A 10 6.72 8.95 5.23
C THR A 10 6.50 7.64 4.46
N MET A 11 7.08 7.51 3.26
CA MET A 11 6.99 6.29 2.47
C MET A 11 7.99 5.24 2.94
N PHE A 12 7.54 4.00 3.03
CA PHE A 12 8.38 2.87 3.40
C PHE A 12 9.14 2.37 2.17
N THR A 13 10.27 3.02 1.88
CA THR A 13 11.14 2.73 0.74
C THR A 13 11.97 1.46 0.92
N SER A 14 12.13 0.96 2.15
CA SER A 14 12.90 -0.26 2.45
C SER A 14 12.12 -1.56 2.17
N VAL A 15 10.81 -1.48 1.99
CA VAL A 15 9.96 -2.65 1.80
C VAL A 15 9.90 -3.02 0.32
N THR A 16 10.31 -4.24 0.01
CA THR A 16 10.29 -4.81 -1.35
C THR A 16 9.20 -5.87 -1.52
N THR A 17 8.83 -6.56 -0.45
CA THR A 17 7.77 -7.57 -0.44
C THR A 17 6.68 -7.15 0.53
N LEU A 18 5.44 -7.05 0.03
CA LEU A 18 4.26 -6.72 0.82
C LEU A 18 3.30 -7.90 0.79
N SER A 19 2.95 -8.44 1.96
CA SER A 19 1.88 -9.43 2.08
C SER A 19 0.66 -8.81 2.75
N LEU A 20 -0.49 -8.86 2.07
CA LEU A 20 -1.77 -8.39 2.59
C LEU A 20 -2.71 -9.59 2.74
N ASN A 21 -3.54 -9.59 3.79
CA ASN A 21 -4.63 -10.55 3.96
C ASN A 21 -5.92 -9.79 3.72
N VAL A 22 -6.50 -9.92 2.53
CA VAL A 22 -7.63 -9.10 2.09
C VAL A 22 -8.64 -9.90 1.27
N ARG A 23 -9.91 -9.63 1.50
CA ARG A 23 -11.03 -10.19 0.76
C ARG A 23 -11.24 -9.37 -0.51
N LEU A 24 -10.71 -9.86 -1.63
CA LEU A 24 -10.82 -9.18 -2.94
C LEU A 24 -12.27 -8.95 -3.42
N GLY A 25 -13.24 -9.70 -2.89
CA GLY A 25 -14.67 -9.49 -3.14
C GLY A 25 -15.31 -8.34 -2.36
N VAL A 26 -14.58 -7.74 -1.41
CA VAL A 26 -15.04 -6.59 -0.62
C VAL A 26 -14.40 -5.34 -1.20
N HIS A 27 -15.22 -4.49 -1.82
CA HIS A 27 -14.78 -3.26 -2.50
C HIS A 27 -13.89 -2.35 -1.63
N ASP A 28 -14.23 -2.22 -0.36
CA ASP A 28 -13.46 -1.39 0.58
C ASP A 28 -12.09 -2.00 0.92
N GLU A 29 -11.98 -3.32 0.97
CA GLU A 29 -10.69 -3.99 1.18
C GLU A 29 -9.82 -3.91 -0.07
N ALA A 30 -10.41 -4.02 -1.26
CA ALA A 30 -9.70 -3.79 -2.52
C ALA A 30 -9.15 -2.35 -2.61
N LYS A 31 -9.92 -1.34 -2.16
CA LYS A 31 -9.43 0.05 -2.05
C LYS A 31 -8.29 0.20 -1.04
N MET A 32 -8.32 -0.58 0.04
CA MET A 32 -7.25 -0.60 1.03
C MET A 32 -5.94 -1.06 0.41
N VAL A 33 -5.94 -2.12 -0.42
CA VAL A 33 -4.74 -2.58 -1.14
C VAL A 33 -4.07 -1.46 -1.92
N ALA A 34 -4.85 -0.71 -2.71
CA ALA A 34 -4.34 0.41 -3.49
C ALA A 34 -3.76 1.53 -2.60
N THR A 35 -4.31 1.70 -1.40
CA THR A 35 -3.83 2.69 -0.43
C THR A 35 -2.50 2.25 0.19
N PHE A 36 -2.38 0.98 0.55
CA PHE A 36 -1.13 0.40 1.04
C PHE A 36 -0.03 0.51 -0.02
N LEU A 37 -0.29 0.11 -1.28
CA LEU A 37 0.70 0.18 -2.35
C LEU A 37 1.27 1.60 -2.57
N LYS A 38 0.46 2.65 -2.39
CA LYS A 38 0.94 4.05 -2.49
C LYS A 38 1.97 4.42 -1.42
N CYS A 39 2.00 3.69 -0.30
CA CYS A 39 2.96 3.93 0.79
C CYS A 39 4.30 3.19 0.58
N PHE A 40 4.35 2.20 -0.32
CA PHE A 40 5.54 1.38 -0.56
C PHE A 40 5.99 1.49 -2.03
N PRO A 41 6.70 2.57 -2.39
CA PRO A 41 7.08 2.82 -3.78
C PRO A 41 8.05 1.78 -4.36
N ASN A 42 8.74 1.01 -3.51
CA ASN A 42 9.76 0.04 -3.92
C ASN A 42 9.30 -1.43 -3.86
N VAL A 43 7.99 -1.67 -3.66
CA VAL A 43 7.46 -3.04 -3.64
C VAL A 43 7.55 -3.65 -5.04
N SER A 44 8.27 -4.75 -5.15
CA SER A 44 8.39 -5.58 -6.36
C SER A 44 7.50 -6.82 -6.29
N CYS A 45 7.14 -7.26 -5.08
CA CYS A 45 6.31 -8.45 -4.87
C CYS A 45 5.14 -8.14 -3.93
N LEU A 46 3.91 -8.34 -4.43
CA LEU A 46 2.67 -8.26 -3.66
C LEU A 46 2.09 -9.67 -3.50
N HIS A 47 1.94 -10.10 -2.25
CA HIS A 47 1.30 -11.37 -1.89
C HIS A 47 -0.06 -11.08 -1.26
N ILE A 48 -1.11 -11.74 -1.74
CA ILE A 48 -2.47 -11.60 -1.20
C ILE A 48 -2.91 -12.97 -0.68
N ARG A 49 -3.20 -13.05 0.62
CA ARG A 49 -3.91 -14.19 1.23
C ARG A 49 -5.39 -13.90 1.40
#